data_AF-A0A6C0JUD3-F1
#
_entry.id   AF-A0A6C0JUD3-F1
#
_cell.length_a   1.000
_cell.length_b   1.000
_cell.length_c   1.000
_cell.angle_alpha   90.00
_cell.angle_beta   90.00
_cell.angle_gamma   90.00
#
_symmetry.space_group_name_H-M   'P 1'
#
loop_
_entity.id
_entity.type
_entity.pdbx_description
1 polymer ?
#
loop_
_entity_poly.entity_id
_entity_poly.type
_entity_poly.pdbx_seq_one_letter_code
_entity_poly.pdbx_strand_id
1 'polypeptide(L)'
;MSFNRTKYDTCSYKQNLEESVNTLGYILTPFRYEHKDKCRHQLGFIGGTSVSHIQGNMVDLESELRGQTRFISKCGTNYYIPTNDNMIKNDKTEPIDTTMKHLSPCQSIMYRSIPLPPKMKISSC
;
A
#
# COMPACT_ATOMS: atom_id res chain seq x y z
N MET A 1 -53.10 -20.65 -6.06
CA MET A 1 -51.63 -20.76 -5.98
C MET A 1 -51.07 -19.35 -6.03
N SER A 2 -50.63 -18.80 -4.89
CA SER A 2 -50.15 -17.41 -4.83
C SER A 2 -48.72 -17.33 -5.34
N PHE A 3 -48.47 -16.37 -6.23
CA PHE A 3 -47.14 -16.01 -6.73
C PHE A 3 -46.34 -15.32 -5.63
N ASN A 4 -45.77 -16.08 -4.69
CA ASN A 4 -44.87 -15.52 -3.68
C ASN A 4 -43.49 -15.31 -4.34
N ARG A 5 -43.28 -14.15 -4.96
CA ARG A 5 -42.01 -13.71 -5.56
C ARG A 5 -40.97 -13.39 -4.46
N THR A 6 -40.60 -14.37 -3.65
CA THR A 6 -39.66 -14.21 -2.53
C THR A 6 -38.30 -13.67 -2.98
N LYS A 7 -37.83 -14.03 -4.17
CA LYS A 7 -36.53 -13.56 -4.71
C LYS A 7 -36.43 -12.04 -4.91
N TYR A 8 -37.55 -11.35 -5.14
CA TYR A 8 -37.57 -9.89 -5.33
C TYR A 8 -37.94 -9.13 -4.07
N ASP A 9 -38.23 -9.84 -2.98
CA ASP A 9 -38.39 -9.20 -1.68
C ASP A 9 -37.04 -8.59 -1.27
N THR A 10 -37.06 -7.33 -0.86
CA THR A 10 -35.88 -6.58 -0.44
C THR A 10 -35.05 -7.32 0.61
N CYS A 11 -35.72 -8.07 1.50
CA CYS A 11 -35.06 -8.87 2.53
C CYS A 11 -34.33 -10.08 1.93
N SER A 12 -34.99 -10.87 1.08
CA SER A 12 -34.39 -12.03 0.41
C SER A 12 -33.26 -11.64 -0.54
N TYR A 13 -33.40 -10.52 -1.25
CA TYR A 13 -32.36 -10.01 -2.13
C TYR A 13 -31.11 -9.58 -1.35
N LYS A 14 -31.30 -8.83 -0.25
CA LYS A 14 -30.18 -8.44 0.64
C LYS A 14 -29.46 -9.66 1.21
N GLN A 15 -30.20 -10.68 1.63
CA GLN A 15 -29.60 -11.90 2.18
C GLN A 15 -28.86 -12.72 1.12
N ASN A 16 -29.40 -12.88 -0.10
CA ASN A 16 -28.67 -13.52 -1.21
C ASN A 16 -27.39 -12.76 -1.58
N LEU A 17 -27.43 -11.42 -1.52
CA LEU A 17 -26.27 -10.58 -1.78
C LEU A 17 -25.23 -10.75 -0.67
N GLU A 18 -25.64 -10.67 0.60
CA GLU A 18 -24.75 -10.96 1.75
C GLU A 18 -24.14 -12.36 1.65
N GLU A 19 -24.92 -13.41 1.38
CA GLU A 19 -24.38 -14.78 1.21
C GLU A 19 -23.30 -14.87 0.12
N SER A 20 -23.37 -14.01 -0.90
CA SER A 20 -22.40 -13.94 -1.99
C SER A 20 -21.13 -13.15 -1.66
N VAL A 21 -21.18 -12.20 -0.70
CA VAL A 21 -20.04 -11.30 -0.38
C VAL A 21 -19.54 -11.34 1.08
N ASN A 22 -20.25 -11.95 2.02
CA ASN A 22 -20.04 -11.76 3.46
C ASN A 22 -18.79 -12.51 3.99
N THR A 23 -18.63 -13.80 3.67
CA THR A 23 -17.53 -14.61 4.24
C THR A 23 -16.20 -14.46 3.53
N LEU A 24 -16.23 -13.98 2.28
CA LEU A 24 -15.06 -13.71 1.43
C LEU A 24 -14.94 -12.22 1.10
N GLY A 25 -15.55 -11.35 1.91
CA GLY A 25 -15.23 -9.93 1.92
C GLY A 25 -13.73 -9.84 2.15
N TYR A 26 -13.00 -9.60 1.07
CA TYR A 26 -11.56 -9.79 0.95
C TYR A 26 -10.90 -8.95 2.05
N ILE A 27 -10.64 -9.53 3.23
CA ILE A 27 -9.86 -8.90 4.28
C ILE A 27 -8.42 -8.95 3.76
N LEU A 28 -8.13 -8.08 2.81
CA LEU A 28 -6.79 -7.67 2.49
C LEU A 28 -6.28 -6.99 3.73
N THR A 29 -5.54 -7.74 4.55
CA THR A 29 -4.77 -7.12 5.61
C THR A 29 -3.69 -6.28 4.90
N PRO A 30 -3.75 -4.93 4.98
CA PRO A 30 -2.79 -4.09 4.26
C PRO A 30 -1.36 -4.37 4.72
N PHE A 31 -1.21 -4.82 5.98
CA PHE A 31 0.04 -5.25 6.59
C PHE A 31 0.77 -6.37 5.85
N ARG A 32 0.08 -7.16 5.02
CA ARG A 32 0.73 -8.22 4.21
C ARG A 32 1.59 -7.64 3.09
N TYR A 33 1.20 -6.50 2.55
CA TYR A 33 1.81 -5.94 1.36
C TYR A 33 2.73 -4.75 1.68
N GLU A 34 2.34 -3.92 2.65
CA GLU A 34 3.15 -2.80 3.08
C GLU A 34 3.09 -2.62 4.60
N HIS A 35 4.27 -2.43 5.20
CA HIS A 35 4.35 -2.10 6.62
C HIS A 35 4.15 -0.59 6.84
N LYS A 36 3.45 -0.22 7.91
CA LYS A 36 3.23 1.20 8.26
C LYS A 36 4.55 1.93 8.49
N ASP A 37 5.50 1.27 9.14
CA ASP A 37 6.82 1.82 9.46
C ASP A 37 7.87 1.33 8.47
N LYS A 38 7.79 1.81 7.23
CA LYS A 38 8.73 1.49 6.15
C LYS A 38 10.12 2.00 6.52
N CYS A 39 11.15 1.16 6.35
CA CYS A 39 12.53 1.53 6.57
C CYS A 39 13.46 0.80 5.61
N ARG A 40 14.63 1.40 5.33
CA ARG A 40 15.64 0.85 4.42
C ARG A 40 16.68 0.06 5.19
N HIS A 41 16.96 -1.17 4.77
CA HIS A 41 18.09 -1.91 5.32
C HIS A 41 19.44 -1.32 4.90
N GLN A 42 20.31 -1.08 5.88
CA GLN A 42 21.64 -0.51 5.62
C GLN A 42 22.67 -1.59 5.30
N LEU A 43 22.63 -2.73 6.00
CA LEU A 43 23.60 -3.81 5.87
C LEU A 43 22.91 -5.16 5.66
N GLY A 44 23.55 -6.05 4.89
CA GLY A 44 23.21 -7.47 4.79
C GLY A 44 22.40 -7.89 3.56
N PHE A 45 21.65 -6.98 2.94
CA PHE A 45 20.94 -7.27 1.70
C PHE A 45 21.68 -6.70 0.50
N ILE A 46 22.02 -7.59 -0.44
CA ILE A 46 22.50 -7.21 -1.76
C ILE A 46 21.27 -6.78 -2.56
N GLY A 47 21.03 -5.48 -2.65
CA GLY A 47 19.87 -4.92 -3.39
C GLY A 47 18.76 -4.31 -2.52
N GLY A 48 19.08 -3.75 -1.35
CA GLY A 48 18.12 -2.95 -0.58
C GLY A 48 17.59 -1.72 -1.36
N THR A 49 16.43 -1.21 -0.94
CA THR A 49 15.75 -0.06 -1.57
C THR A 49 16.54 1.24 -1.37
N SER A 50 17.42 1.57 -2.33
CA SER A 50 18.23 2.81 -2.29
C SER A 50 17.56 3.98 -3.02
N VAL A 51 16.24 3.92 -3.20
CA VAL A 51 15.43 4.90 -3.94
C VAL A 51 14.35 5.50 -3.04
N SER A 52 13.83 6.67 -3.42
CA SER A 52 12.62 7.24 -2.80
C SER A 52 11.41 6.37 -3.09
N HIS A 53 10.62 6.13 -2.05
CA HIS A 53 9.27 5.59 -2.18
C HIS A 53 8.25 6.74 -2.17
N ILE A 54 7.02 6.50 -2.60
CA ILE A 54 5.94 7.46 -2.38
C ILE A 54 5.53 7.51 -0.91
N GLN A 55 5.03 8.67 -0.49
CA GLN A 55 4.51 8.87 0.86
C GLN A 55 3.22 8.06 1.12
N GLY A 56 2.36 7.94 0.10
CA GLY A 56 1.15 7.11 0.16
C GLY A 56 1.43 5.60 0.16
N ASN A 57 0.37 4.82 0.02
CA ASN A 57 0.45 3.37 -0.11
C ASN A 57 0.94 2.97 -1.51
N MET A 58 2.06 2.24 -1.57
CA MET A 58 2.64 1.79 -2.84
C MET A 58 1.72 0.82 -3.59
N VAL A 59 0.96 -0.01 -2.87
CA VAL A 59 0.06 -1.01 -3.47
C VAL A 59 -1.11 -0.33 -4.19
N ASP A 60 -1.63 0.74 -3.59
CA ASP A 60 -2.75 1.50 -4.17
C ASP A 60 -2.27 2.28 -5.40
N LEU A 61 -1.02 2.79 -5.38
CA LEU A 61 -0.42 3.42 -6.55
C LEU A 61 -0.30 2.44 -7.72
N GLU A 62 0.24 1.23 -7.49
CA GLU A 62 0.37 0.20 -8.54
C GLU A 62 -1.00 -0.23 -9.07
N SER A 63 -2.00 -0.34 -8.19
CA SER A 63 -3.37 -0.69 -8.57
C SER A 63 -4.02 0.39 -9.43
N GLU A 64 -3.69 1.65 -9.16
CA GLU A 64 -4.13 2.81 -9.93
C GLU A 64 -3.42 2.93 -11.28
N LEU A 65 -2.11 2.69 -11.34
CA LEU A 65 -1.38 2.58 -12.61
C LEU A 65 -1.91 1.43 -13.48
N ARG A 66 -2.42 0.37 -12.85
CA ARG A 66 -3.12 -0.74 -13.52
C ARG A 66 -4.58 -0.42 -13.87
N GLY A 67 -5.11 0.71 -13.44
CA GLY A 67 -6.46 1.19 -13.75
C GLY A 67 -7.60 0.46 -13.02
N GLN A 68 -7.32 -0.21 -11.90
CA GLN A 68 -8.32 -1.06 -11.21
C GLN A 68 -9.15 -0.33 -10.15
N THR A 69 -8.61 0.75 -9.62
CA THR A 69 -9.19 1.61 -8.59
C THR A 69 -10.25 2.58 -9.14
N ARG A 70 -10.52 2.54 -10.44
CA ARG A 70 -11.54 3.34 -11.13
C ARG A 70 -12.77 2.50 -11.50
N PHE A 71 -13.91 3.17 -11.71
CA PHE A 71 -15.08 2.50 -12.27
C PHE A 71 -14.92 2.25 -13.77
N ILE A 72 -15.31 1.04 -14.22
CA ILE A 72 -15.35 0.69 -15.63
C ILE A 72 -16.54 1.42 -16.26
N SER A 73 -16.28 2.61 -16.81
CA SER A 73 -17.30 3.42 -17.46
C SER A 73 -16.68 4.25 -18.58
N LYS A 74 -17.53 4.75 -19.48
CA LYS A 74 -17.12 5.64 -20.57
C LYS A 74 -17.22 7.12 -20.21
N CYS A 75 -17.61 7.44 -18.98
CA CYS A 75 -17.78 8.83 -18.55
C CYS A 75 -16.40 9.48 -18.35
N GLY A 76 -16.21 10.68 -18.93
CA GLY A 76 -14.97 11.46 -18.84
C GLY A 76 -14.47 11.66 -17.41
N THR A 77 -15.40 11.80 -16.46
CA THR A 77 -15.13 12.04 -15.02
C THR A 77 -14.43 10.89 -14.31
N ASN A 78 -14.58 9.66 -14.83
CA ASN A 78 -14.07 8.46 -14.17
C ASN A 78 -12.67 8.08 -14.70
N TYR A 79 -12.19 8.77 -15.74
CA TYR A 79 -10.81 8.66 -16.21
C TYR A 79 -9.84 9.41 -15.30
N TYR A 80 -8.54 9.14 -15.46
CA TYR A 80 -7.50 9.85 -14.74
C TYR A 80 -7.51 11.34 -15.11
N ILE A 81 -7.67 12.18 -14.09
CA ILE A 81 -7.60 13.64 -14.20
C ILE A 81 -6.32 14.09 -13.49
N PRO A 82 -5.30 14.58 -14.22
CA PRO A 82 -4.08 15.05 -13.59
C PRO A 82 -4.39 16.26 -12.70
N THR A 83 -3.95 16.18 -11.45
CA THR A 83 -4.08 17.26 -10.47
C THR A 83 -2.68 17.79 -10.14
N ASN A 84 -2.53 19.09 -9.93
CA ASN A 84 -1.23 19.72 -9.63
C ASN A 84 -0.78 19.54 -8.16
N ASP A 85 -1.56 18.83 -7.35
CA ASP A 85 -1.39 18.77 -5.90
C ASP A 85 -0.55 17.57 -5.43
N ASN A 86 0.12 16.83 -6.33
CA ASN A 86 0.81 15.56 -6.05
C ASN A 86 -0.08 14.49 -5.36
N MET A 87 -1.39 14.65 -5.45
CA MET A 87 -2.38 13.73 -4.90
C MET A 87 -3.14 13.08 -6.05
N ILE A 88 -3.10 11.76 -6.12
CA ILE A 88 -3.94 11.00 -7.05
C ILE A 88 -5.25 10.68 -6.35
N LYS A 89 -6.36 11.12 -6.95
CA LYS A 89 -7.71 10.90 -6.44
C LYS A 89 -8.43 9.89 -7.33
N ASN A 90 -9.00 8.86 -6.69
CA ASN A 90 -9.69 7.75 -7.33
C ASN A 90 -11.04 7.52 -6.66
N ASP A 91 -11.86 6.64 -7.26
CA ASP A 91 -13.22 6.39 -6.79
C ASP A 91 -13.28 5.40 -5.62
N LYS A 92 -12.35 4.43 -5.57
CA LYS A 92 -12.40 3.29 -4.64
C LYS A 92 -11.44 3.37 -3.46
N THR A 93 -10.40 4.21 -3.56
CA THR A 93 -9.32 4.30 -2.58
C THR A 93 -9.17 5.71 -2.05
N GLU A 94 -8.55 5.82 -0.88
CA GLU A 94 -8.18 7.12 -0.33
C GLU A 94 -7.18 7.85 -1.25
N PRO A 95 -7.14 9.19 -1.21
CA PRO A 95 -6.20 9.95 -2.01
C PRO A 95 -4.74 9.53 -1.78
N ILE A 96 -4.03 9.20 -2.85
CA ILE A 96 -2.66 8.68 -2.81
C ILE A 96 -1.68 9.85 -2.97
N ASP A 97 -0.85 10.08 -1.97
CA ASP A 97 0.22 11.08 -1.98
C ASP A 97 1.45 10.55 -2.73
N THR A 98 1.82 11.19 -3.84
CA THR A 98 2.97 10.81 -4.69
C THR A 98 4.26 11.53 -4.33
N THR A 99 4.27 12.34 -3.27
CA THR A 99 5.51 12.98 -2.80
C THR A 99 6.57 11.93 -2.47
N MET A 100 7.79 12.17 -2.95
CA MET A 100 8.90 11.25 -2.77
C MET A 100 9.43 11.34 -1.32
N LYS A 101 9.42 10.21 -0.62
CA LYS A 101 9.96 10.04 0.72
C LYS A 101 11.13 9.07 0.72
N HIS A 102 12.28 9.52 1.21
CA HIS A 102 13.41 8.63 1.50
C HIS A 102 13.17 7.91 2.83
N LEU A 103 13.36 6.59 2.82
CA LEU A 103 13.20 5.76 3.99
C LEU A 103 14.42 5.91 4.91
N SER A 104 14.18 6.00 6.21
CA SER A 104 15.24 6.01 7.22
C SER A 104 15.95 4.66 7.27
N PRO A 105 17.25 4.62 7.63
CA PRO A 105 17.97 3.38 7.79
C PRO A 105 17.46 2.59 9.00
N CYS A 106 17.29 1.28 8.84
CA CYS A 106 16.96 0.34 9.91
C CYS A 106 17.69 -0.98 9.69
N GLN A 107 17.77 -1.80 10.74
CA GLN A 107 18.54 -3.04 10.69
C GLN A 107 17.74 -4.20 11.29
N SER A 108 17.34 -5.16 10.44
CA SER A 108 16.67 -6.40 10.87
C SER A 108 17.68 -7.49 11.25
N ILE A 109 18.85 -7.49 10.60
CA ILE A 109 19.91 -8.46 10.88
C ILE A 109 20.87 -7.88 11.92
N MET A 110 20.96 -8.49 13.09
CA MET A 110 21.88 -8.06 14.14
C MET A 110 23.35 -8.24 13.69
N TYR A 111 24.09 -7.13 13.60
CA TYR A 111 25.54 -7.15 13.47
C TYR A 111 26.18 -6.91 14.84
N ARG A 112 26.99 -7.86 15.30
CA ARG A 112 27.75 -7.69 16.54
C ARG A 112 28.85 -6.65 16.31
N SER A 113 29.09 -5.81 17.32
CA SER A 113 30.25 -4.93 17.29
C SER A 113 31.53 -5.77 17.29
N ILE A 114 32.42 -5.43 16.37
CA ILE A 114 33.76 -5.99 16.34
C ILE A 114 34.61 -5.12 17.28
N PRO A 115 35.49 -5.68 18.13
CA PRO A 115 36.36 -4.86 18.96
C PRO A 115 37.16 -3.90 18.08
N LEU A 116 37.05 -2.60 18.41
CA LEU A 116 37.82 -1.56 17.74
C LEU A 116 39.30 -1.72 18.11
N PRO A 117 40.24 -1.46 17.17
CA PRO A 117 41.64 -1.41 17.52
C PRO A 117 41.88 -0.30 18.56
N PRO A 118 42.86 -0.47 19.45
CA PRO A 118 43.22 0.57 20.40
C PRO A 118 43.60 1.86 19.67
N LYS A 119 43.27 3.02 20.26
CA LYS A 119 43.62 4.32 19.67
C LYS A 119 45.13 4.41 19.43
N MET A 120 45.52 4.77 18.21
CA MET A 120 46.92 4.99 17.86
C MET A 120 47.47 6.15 18.70
N LYS A 121 48.51 5.88 19.50
CA LYS A 121 49.24 6.92 20.22
C LYS A 121 50.19 7.59 19.24
N ILE A 122 49.75 8.69 18.63
CA ILE A 122 50.63 9.56 17.86
C ILE A 122 51.36 10.43 18.89
N SER A 123 52.60 10.09 19.21
CA SER A 123 53.49 11.04 19.86
C SER A 123 53.80 12.13 18.84
N SER A 124 53.48 13.38 19.15
CA SER A 124 54.01 14.51 18.38
C SER A 124 55.54 14.41 18.38
N CYS A 125 56.14 14.42 17.19
CA CYS A 125 57.58 14.66 17.06
C CYS A 125 57.92 16.06 17.59
#